data_AF-A0A839IYJ7-F1
#
_entry.id   AF-A0A839IYJ7-F1
#
_cell.length_a   1.000
_cell.length_b   1.000
_cell.length_c   1.000
_cell.angle_alpha   90.00
_cell.angle_beta   90.00
_cell.angle_gamma   90.00
#
_symmetry.space_group_name_H-M   'P 1'
#
loop_
_entity.id
_entity.type
_entity.pdbx_description
1 polymer ?
#
loop_
_entity_poly.entity_id
_entity_poly.type
_entity_poly.pdbx_seq_one_letter_code
_entity_poly.pdbx_strand_id
1 'polypeptide(L)'
;SPDEVEILRVDRRRLPEGQYKEVGYQKRQVFDIDITRTVVEYQAQILEDEQGQRFVAEFPEGVTSSVQYGPGVKAHAVYLSQYQLLPYQRIEEYFSQQLGLPVSAGSLFNFNQQAAQQIRALGAEAVIKQSLRSGSVLHVDETGINIDGKRHWLHSASTDQWTYFSSHRKRGKEAMDAADILPDFKGVLCHDHWKPYYQYKSCQHALCNAHHLRELERAWEQDNQAWARL
;
A
#
# COMPACT_ATOMS: atom_id res chain seq x y z
N SER A 1 12.65 -11.28 -18.61
CA SER A 1 12.77 -11.57 -20.06
C SER A 1 12.28 -10.38 -20.84
N PRO A 2 12.77 -10.09 -22.06
CA PRO A 2 12.21 -9.02 -22.87
C PRO A 2 10.78 -9.37 -23.31
N ASP A 3 9.90 -8.37 -23.40
CA ASP A 3 8.53 -8.54 -23.89
C ASP A 3 8.51 -8.73 -25.42
N GLU A 4 9.42 -8.05 -26.12
CA GLU A 4 9.64 -8.17 -27.56
C GLU A 4 11.14 -8.29 -27.87
N VAL A 5 11.48 -9.03 -28.93
CA VAL A 5 12.88 -9.21 -29.37
C VAL A 5 13.00 -8.78 -30.82
N GLU A 6 13.67 -7.65 -31.06
CA GLU A 6 14.06 -7.22 -32.39
C GLU A 6 15.48 -7.71 -32.72
N ILE A 7 15.62 -8.43 -33.83
CA ILE A 7 16.92 -8.92 -34.29
C ILE A 7 17.49 -7.96 -35.34
N LEU A 8 18.49 -7.17 -34.93
CA LEU A 8 19.22 -6.29 -35.82
C LEU A 8 20.25 -7.10 -36.63
N ARG A 9 20.08 -7.15 -37.96
CA ARG A 9 21.00 -7.83 -38.87
C ARG A 9 22.11 -6.88 -39.33
N VAL A 10 23.34 -7.39 -39.41
CA VAL A 10 24.48 -6.65 -39.95
C VAL A 10 24.25 -6.32 -41.43
N ASP A 11 24.40 -5.05 -41.83
CA ASP A 11 24.37 -4.65 -43.25
C ASP A 11 25.59 -5.20 -43.97
N ARG A 12 25.40 -6.31 -44.70
CA ARG A 12 26.47 -7.03 -45.39
C ARG A 12 27.21 -6.21 -46.44
N ARG A 13 26.62 -5.13 -46.97
CA ARG A 13 27.28 -4.25 -47.97
C ARG A 13 28.41 -3.41 -47.37
N ARG A 14 28.41 -3.24 -46.04
CA ARG A 14 29.43 -2.49 -45.30
C ARG A 14 30.56 -3.39 -44.80
N LEU A 15 30.45 -4.71 -45.01
CA LEU A 15 31.47 -5.65 -44.61
C LEU A 15 32.56 -5.72 -45.69
N PRO A 16 33.85 -5.85 -45.29
CA PRO A 16 34.92 -6.22 -46.23
C PRO A 16 34.62 -7.53 -46.96
N GLU A 17 35.26 -7.77 -48.10
CA GLU A 17 35.15 -9.06 -48.79
C GLU A 17 35.65 -10.20 -47.89
N GLY A 18 34.86 -11.28 -47.81
CA GLY A 18 35.20 -12.43 -46.98
C GLY A 18 34.02 -13.39 -46.76
N GLN A 19 34.31 -14.53 -46.14
CA GLN A 19 33.30 -15.49 -45.70
C GLN A 19 32.97 -15.25 -44.23
N TYR A 20 31.68 -15.12 -43.91
CA TYR A 20 31.19 -14.84 -42.57
C TYR A 20 30.28 -15.95 -42.06
N LYS A 21 30.42 -16.31 -40.78
CA LYS A 21 29.52 -17.21 -40.05
C LYS A 21 28.85 -16.46 -38.89
N GLU A 22 27.60 -16.78 -38.61
CA GLU A 22 26.91 -16.27 -37.43
C GLU A 22 27.46 -16.96 -36.17
N VAL A 23 27.89 -16.18 -35.18
CA VAL A 23 28.55 -16.70 -33.96
C VAL A 23 27.77 -16.38 -32.68
N GLY A 24 26.60 -15.75 -32.80
CA GLY A 24 25.74 -15.38 -31.67
C GLY A 24 25.27 -13.93 -31.73
N TYR A 25 24.65 -13.48 -30.64
CA TYR A 25 24.08 -12.14 -30.52
C TYR A 25 24.70 -11.40 -29.33
N GLN A 26 25.08 -10.15 -29.55
CA GLN A 26 25.29 -9.21 -28.44
C GLN A 26 23.93 -8.59 -28.07
N LYS A 27 23.47 -8.81 -26.84
CA LYS A 27 22.15 -8.35 -26.39
C LYS A 27 22.23 -6.99 -25.70
N ARG A 28 21.23 -6.15 -25.96
CA ARG A 28 20.94 -4.90 -25.24
C ARG A 28 19.43 -4.86 -24.99
N GLN A 29 19.03 -4.27 -23.87
CA GLN A 29 17.63 -4.08 -23.52
C GLN A 29 17.41 -2.62 -23.17
N VAL A 30 16.31 -2.05 -23.65
CA VAL A 30 15.82 -0.74 -23.24
C VAL A 30 14.57 -1.01 -22.42
N PHE A 31 14.51 -0.50 -21.19
CA PHE A 31 13.32 -0.52 -20.37
C PHE A 31 12.62 0.82 -20.57
N ASP A 32 11.42 0.78 -21.11
CA ASP A 32 10.59 1.96 -21.37
C ASP A 32 9.17 1.74 -20.82
N ILE A 33 8.37 2.80 -20.74
CA ILE A 33 7.00 2.77 -20.23
C ILE A 33 6.01 3.33 -21.25
N ASP A 34 4.96 2.56 -21.53
CA ASP A 34 3.80 3.00 -22.31
C ASP A 34 2.56 3.05 -21.41
N ILE A 35 1.89 4.20 -21.39
CA ILE A 35 0.72 4.49 -20.55
C ILE A 35 -0.48 4.74 -21.46
N THR A 36 -1.35 3.74 -21.57
CA THR A 36 -2.54 3.80 -22.44
C THR A 36 -3.84 3.63 -21.66
N ARG A 37 -4.85 4.45 -21.99
CA ARG A 37 -6.22 4.35 -21.46
C ARG A 37 -7.14 3.60 -22.43
N THR A 38 -7.81 2.56 -21.95
CA THR A 38 -8.84 1.83 -22.70
C THR A 38 -10.24 2.16 -22.17
N VAL A 39 -11.17 2.51 -23.07
CA VAL A 39 -12.60 2.72 -22.77
C VAL A 39 -13.41 1.81 -23.67
N VAL A 40 -14.27 0.98 -23.08
CA VAL A 40 -15.21 0.13 -23.81
C VAL A 40 -16.61 0.71 -23.60
N GLU A 41 -17.26 1.11 -24.68
CA GLU A 41 -18.66 1.53 -24.66
C GLU A 41 -19.55 0.33 -24.97
N TYR A 42 -20.44 0.00 -24.04
CA TYR A 42 -21.47 -1.01 -24.26
C TYR A 42 -22.74 -0.33 -24.74
N GLN A 43 -23.23 -0.73 -25.91
CA GLN A 43 -24.49 -0.24 -26.46
C GLN A 43 -25.53 -1.37 -26.41
N ALA A 44 -26.52 -1.23 -25.53
CA ALA A 44 -27.66 -2.13 -25.50
C ALA A 44 -28.69 -1.71 -26.54
N GLN A 45 -29.06 -2.62 -27.45
CA GLN A 45 -30.13 -2.37 -28.41
C GLN A 45 -31.45 -2.15 -27.67
N ILE A 46 -32.23 -1.17 -28.15
CA ILE A 46 -33.60 -0.93 -27.71
C ILE A 46 -34.52 -1.16 -28.92
N LEU A 47 -35.50 -2.05 -28.76
CA LEU A 47 -36.59 -2.23 -29.71
C LEU A 47 -37.89 -1.78 -29.05
N GLU A 48 -38.78 -1.21 -29.86
CA GLU A 48 -40.12 -0.82 -29.45
C GLU A 48 -41.11 -1.55 -30.35
N ASP A 49 -42.13 -2.17 -29.77
CA ASP A 49 -43.17 -2.85 -30.55
C ASP A 49 -44.27 -1.87 -31.00
N GLU A 50 -45.25 -2.37 -31.75
CA GLU A 50 -46.39 -1.58 -32.26
C GLU A 50 -47.27 -1.00 -31.14
N GLN A 51 -47.15 -1.51 -29.91
CA GLN A 51 -47.90 -1.05 -28.73
C GLN A 51 -47.10 -0.05 -27.90
N GLY A 52 -45.85 0.26 -28.28
CA GLY A 52 -44.96 1.16 -27.55
C GLY A 52 -44.19 0.48 -26.40
N GLN A 53 -44.25 -0.85 -26.27
CA GLN A 53 -43.48 -1.57 -25.25
C GLN A 53 -42.02 -1.68 -25.69
N ARG A 54 -41.11 -1.34 -24.77
CA ARG A 54 -39.66 -1.38 -25.00
C ARG A 54 -39.02 -2.66 -24.49
N PHE A 55 -38.07 -3.15 -25.28
CA PHE A 55 -37.22 -4.29 -24.99
C PHE A 55 -35.76 -3.84 -25.10
N VAL A 56 -34.99 -4.05 -24.04
CA VAL A 56 -33.59 -3.58 -23.96
C VAL A 56 -32.68 -4.80 -23.79
N ALA A 57 -31.62 -4.87 -24.60
CA ALA A 57 -30.60 -5.90 -24.44
C ALA A 57 -29.91 -5.79 -23.07
N GLU A 58 -29.53 -6.92 -22.49
CA GLU A 58 -28.87 -6.95 -21.19
C GLU A 58 -27.41 -6.51 -21.30
N PHE A 59 -26.92 -5.80 -20.27
CA PHE A 59 -25.51 -5.47 -20.14
C PHE A 59 -24.73 -6.65 -19.51
N PRO A 60 -23.42 -6.81 -19.81
CA PRO A 60 -22.59 -7.80 -19.15
C PRO A 60 -22.51 -7.61 -17.62
N GLU A 61 -22.19 -8.68 -16.91
CA GLU A 61 -22.01 -8.65 -15.47
C GLU A 61 -20.99 -7.56 -15.06
N GLY A 62 -21.36 -6.77 -14.05
CA GLY A 62 -20.53 -5.70 -13.53
C GLY A 62 -20.63 -4.37 -14.28
N VAL A 63 -21.36 -4.28 -15.42
CA VAL A 63 -21.69 -3.02 -16.09
C VAL A 63 -23.03 -2.52 -15.56
N THR A 64 -22.99 -1.73 -14.48
CA THR A 64 -24.17 -1.37 -13.68
C THR A 64 -24.50 0.12 -13.72
N SER A 65 -23.70 0.93 -14.41
CA SER A 65 -23.86 2.37 -14.46
C SER A 65 -23.48 2.90 -15.83
N SER A 66 -24.04 4.06 -16.21
CA SER A 66 -23.76 4.71 -17.50
C SER A 66 -22.27 5.03 -17.70
N VAL A 67 -21.57 5.36 -16.61
CA VAL A 67 -20.11 5.51 -16.57
C VAL A 67 -19.59 4.91 -15.26
N GLN A 68 -18.53 4.11 -15.34
CA GLN A 68 -17.89 3.53 -14.15
C GLN A 68 -16.40 3.28 -14.38
N TYR A 69 -15.63 3.31 -13.29
CA TYR A 69 -14.23 2.93 -13.29
C TYR A 69 -14.07 1.42 -13.12
N GLY A 70 -13.23 0.82 -13.97
CA GLY A 70 -12.88 -0.60 -13.89
C GLY A 70 -11.99 -0.96 -12.69
N PRO A 71 -11.85 -2.26 -12.37
CA PRO A 71 -11.10 -2.72 -11.19
C PRO A 71 -9.63 -2.31 -11.21
N GLY A 72 -8.97 -2.27 -12.38
CA GLY A 72 -7.57 -1.85 -12.50
C GLY A 72 -7.34 -0.39 -12.06
N VAL A 73 -8.24 0.52 -12.47
CA VAL A 73 -8.19 1.95 -12.06
C VAL A 73 -8.34 2.07 -10.55
N LYS A 74 -9.32 1.35 -9.98
CA LYS A 74 -9.57 1.35 -8.53
C LYS A 74 -8.38 0.82 -7.74
N ALA A 75 -7.82 -0.32 -8.16
CA ALA A 75 -6.66 -0.93 -7.50
C ALA A 75 -5.43 -0.01 -7.55
N HIS A 76 -5.15 0.61 -8.70
CA HIS A 76 -4.05 1.56 -8.85
C HIS A 76 -4.22 2.79 -7.95
N ALA A 77 -5.44 3.32 -7.87
CA ALA A 77 -5.75 4.44 -6.97
C ALA A 77 -5.56 4.09 -5.49
N VAL A 78 -5.99 2.90 -5.07
CA VAL A 78 -5.77 2.40 -3.70
C VAL A 78 -4.28 2.24 -3.43
N TYR A 79 -3.51 1.68 -4.35
CA TYR A 79 -2.05 1.55 -4.23
C TYR A 79 -1.36 2.91 -4.06
N LEU A 80 -1.69 3.89 -4.90
CA LEU A 80 -1.11 5.24 -4.82
C LEU A 80 -1.44 5.93 -3.50
N SER A 81 -2.63 5.74 -2.96
CA SER A 81 -3.03 6.38 -1.69
C SER A 81 -2.54 5.65 -0.44
N GLN A 82 -2.62 4.31 -0.41
CA GLN A 82 -2.35 3.52 0.81
C GLN A 82 -0.91 3.04 0.91
N TYR A 83 -0.22 2.83 -0.21
CA TYR A 83 1.16 2.34 -0.22
C TYR A 83 2.16 3.43 -0.59
N GLN A 84 1.91 4.20 -1.65
CA GLN A 84 2.76 5.33 -2.02
C GLN A 84 2.49 6.59 -1.17
N LEU A 85 1.44 6.54 -0.34
CA LEU A 85 1.08 7.60 0.62
C LEU A 85 0.89 8.97 -0.04
N LEU A 86 0.43 8.98 -1.29
CA LEU A 86 0.20 10.22 -2.02
C LEU A 86 -1.08 10.92 -1.52
N PRO A 87 -1.04 12.24 -1.28
CA PRO A 87 -2.24 13.01 -0.99
C PRO A 87 -3.26 12.92 -2.13
N TYR A 88 -4.56 12.94 -1.81
CA TYR A 88 -5.62 12.75 -2.80
C TYR A 88 -5.52 13.71 -3.98
N GLN A 89 -5.22 14.99 -3.74
CA GLN A 89 -5.05 15.97 -4.82
C GLN A 89 -3.96 15.56 -5.83
N ARG A 90 -2.85 14.99 -5.36
CA ARG A 90 -1.77 14.49 -6.25
C ARG A 90 -2.21 13.28 -7.06
N ILE A 91 -3.06 12.44 -6.49
CA ILE A 91 -3.62 11.29 -7.19
C ILE A 91 -4.63 11.75 -8.25
N GLU A 92 -5.49 12.71 -7.94
CA GLU A 92 -6.41 13.32 -8.92
C GLU A 92 -5.63 13.95 -10.10
N GLU A 93 -4.58 14.72 -9.80
CA GLU A 93 -3.66 15.28 -10.80
C GLU A 93 -3.03 14.18 -11.67
N TYR A 94 -2.50 13.13 -11.05
CA TYR A 94 -1.88 12.00 -11.75
C TYR A 94 -2.87 11.32 -12.72
N PHE A 95 -4.06 10.94 -12.23
CA PHE A 95 -5.05 10.24 -13.05
C PHE A 95 -5.58 11.12 -14.19
N SER A 96 -5.79 12.42 -13.93
CA SER A 96 -6.26 13.35 -14.95
C SER A 96 -5.19 13.63 -16.01
N GLN A 97 -3.96 13.98 -15.59
CA GLN A 97 -2.92 14.48 -16.50
C GLN A 97 -2.14 13.36 -17.22
N GLN A 98 -1.86 12.25 -16.53
CA GLN A 98 -1.06 11.16 -17.10
C GLN A 98 -1.94 10.11 -17.77
N LEU A 99 -3.14 9.85 -17.22
CA LEU A 99 -4.01 8.77 -17.68
C LEU A 99 -5.24 9.27 -18.45
N GLY A 100 -5.51 10.59 -18.47
CA GLY A 100 -6.73 11.14 -19.07
C GLY A 100 -8.01 10.59 -18.42
N LEU A 101 -7.95 10.21 -17.15
CA LEU A 101 -9.04 9.62 -16.38
C LEU A 101 -9.36 10.51 -15.18
N PRO A 102 -10.34 11.43 -15.24
CA PRO A 102 -10.59 12.37 -14.14
C PRO A 102 -11.25 11.68 -12.93
N VAL A 103 -10.44 11.16 -12.01
CA VAL A 103 -10.89 10.59 -10.73
C VAL A 103 -11.00 11.72 -9.70
N SER A 104 -12.09 11.72 -8.91
CA SER A 104 -12.30 12.70 -7.83
C SER A 104 -11.86 12.16 -6.46
N ALA A 105 -11.64 13.06 -5.50
CA ALA A 105 -11.37 12.72 -4.09
C ALA A 105 -12.47 11.83 -3.48
N GLY A 106 -13.73 12.06 -3.85
CA GLY A 106 -14.86 11.22 -3.42
C GLY A 106 -14.77 9.80 -3.99
N SER A 107 -14.34 9.66 -5.25
CA SER A 107 -14.07 8.35 -5.85
C SER A 107 -12.90 7.64 -5.15
N LEU A 108 -11.80 8.35 -4.87
CA LEU A 108 -10.65 7.79 -4.14
C LEU A 108 -11.06 7.28 -2.75
N PHE A 109 -11.85 8.07 -2.01
CA PHE A 109 -12.40 7.65 -0.72
C PHE A 109 -13.22 6.37 -0.85
N ASN A 110 -14.14 6.30 -1.82
CA ASN A 110 -14.98 5.13 -2.03
C ASN A 110 -14.16 3.90 -2.44
N PHE A 111 -13.11 4.05 -3.25
CA PHE A 111 -12.23 2.96 -3.63
C PHE A 111 -11.46 2.40 -2.42
N ASN A 112 -10.92 3.28 -1.57
CA ASN A 112 -10.26 2.88 -0.34
C ASN A 112 -11.23 2.18 0.63
N GLN A 113 -12.46 2.68 0.75
CA GLN A 113 -13.49 2.04 1.57
C GLN A 113 -13.85 0.65 1.02
N GLN A 114 -14.04 0.52 -0.29
CA GLN A 114 -14.33 -0.75 -0.94
C GLN A 114 -13.20 -1.76 -0.71
N ALA A 115 -11.94 -1.35 -0.89
CA ALA A 115 -10.77 -2.21 -0.62
C ALA A 115 -10.71 -2.63 0.85
N ALA A 116 -10.92 -1.71 1.78
CA ALA A 116 -10.94 -2.01 3.21
C ALA A 116 -12.06 -3.00 3.59
N GLN A 117 -13.25 -2.87 3.00
CA GLN A 117 -14.36 -3.82 3.21
C GLN A 117 -14.01 -5.22 2.68
N GLN A 118 -13.43 -5.30 1.48
CA GLN A 118 -13.01 -6.59 0.89
C GLN A 118 -11.94 -7.27 1.76
N ILE A 119 -10.93 -6.53 2.21
CA ILE A 119 -9.88 -7.07 3.10
C ILE A 119 -10.47 -7.57 4.43
N ARG A 120 -11.42 -6.82 5.02
CA ARG A 120 -12.12 -7.25 6.24
C ARG A 120 -12.93 -8.53 6.01
N ALA A 121 -13.64 -8.63 4.88
CA ALA A 121 -14.43 -9.81 4.55
C ALA A 121 -13.58 -11.08 4.40
N LEU A 122 -12.30 -10.94 4.03
CA LEU A 122 -11.34 -12.05 3.99
C LEU A 122 -10.87 -12.52 5.37
N GLY A 123 -11.23 -11.83 6.46
CA GLY A 123 -10.76 -12.16 7.81
C GLY A 123 -9.29 -11.81 8.06
N ALA A 124 -8.69 -10.95 7.22
CA ALA A 124 -7.26 -10.63 7.28
C ALA A 124 -6.82 -10.09 8.64
N GLU A 125 -7.65 -9.26 9.29
CA GLU A 125 -7.34 -8.69 10.60
C GLU A 125 -7.08 -9.77 11.67
N ALA A 126 -7.91 -10.82 11.69
CA ALA A 126 -7.76 -11.91 12.64
C ALA A 126 -6.45 -12.69 12.41
N VAL A 127 -6.11 -12.95 11.15
CA VAL A 127 -4.85 -13.61 10.76
C VAL A 127 -3.64 -12.79 11.17
N ILE A 128 -3.66 -11.48 10.91
CA ILE A 128 -2.58 -10.55 11.28
C ILE A 128 -2.40 -10.53 12.80
N LYS A 129 -3.48 -10.29 13.57
CA LYS A 129 -3.40 -10.26 15.04
C LYS A 129 -2.91 -11.58 15.61
N GLN A 130 -3.39 -12.71 15.09
CA GLN A 130 -2.95 -14.02 15.55
C GLN A 130 -1.46 -14.25 15.27
N SER A 131 -0.97 -13.84 14.09
CA SER A 131 0.44 -13.97 13.71
C SER A 131 1.36 -13.08 14.56
N LEU A 132 0.88 -11.89 14.93
CA LEU A 132 1.60 -10.99 15.84
C LEU A 132 1.65 -11.56 17.27
N ARG A 133 0.54 -12.14 17.76
CA ARG A 133 0.47 -12.77 19.09
C ARG A 133 1.40 -13.99 19.22
N SER A 134 1.57 -14.76 18.13
CA SER A 134 2.41 -15.96 18.11
C SER A 134 3.89 -15.68 17.80
N GLY A 135 4.25 -14.43 17.46
CA GLY A 135 5.62 -14.03 17.20
C GLY A 135 6.54 -14.23 18.41
N SER A 136 7.80 -14.55 18.16
CA SER A 136 8.82 -14.66 19.22
C SER A 136 9.24 -13.29 19.76
N VAL A 137 9.29 -12.29 18.88
CA VAL A 137 9.62 -10.89 19.18
C VAL A 137 8.56 -10.01 18.55
N LEU A 138 8.04 -9.05 19.30
CA LEU A 138 7.07 -8.06 18.84
C LEU A 138 7.62 -6.66 19.11
N HIS A 139 7.64 -5.83 18.07
CA HIS A 139 8.01 -4.42 18.17
C HIS A 139 6.73 -3.59 18.31
N VAL A 140 6.69 -2.70 19.31
CA VAL A 140 5.54 -1.82 19.54
C VAL A 140 5.99 -0.38 19.76
N ASP A 141 5.18 0.55 19.25
CA ASP A 141 5.40 1.99 19.38
C ASP A 141 4.06 2.74 19.25
N GLU A 142 4.03 4.00 19.72
CA GLU A 142 2.90 4.89 19.50
C GLU A 142 3.31 6.28 19.06
N THR A 143 2.55 6.82 18.10
CA THR A 143 2.71 8.19 17.65
C THR A 143 1.40 8.95 17.68
N GLY A 144 1.49 10.26 17.94
CA GLY A 144 0.33 11.14 17.90
C GLY A 144 -0.09 11.40 16.45
N ILE A 145 -1.37 11.24 16.15
CA ILE A 145 -1.98 11.58 14.86
C ILE A 145 -3.09 12.59 15.03
N ASN A 146 -3.35 13.39 14.00
CA ASN A 146 -4.48 14.31 13.96
C ASN A 146 -5.62 13.69 13.14
N ILE A 147 -6.79 13.54 13.75
CA ILE A 147 -8.02 13.15 13.07
C ILE A 147 -9.03 14.27 13.32
N ASP A 148 -9.41 14.98 12.27
CA ASP A 148 -10.41 16.06 12.32
C ASP A 148 -10.11 17.13 13.39
N GLY A 149 -8.85 17.60 13.41
CA GLY A 149 -8.37 18.59 14.37
C GLY A 149 -8.13 18.06 15.78
N LYS A 150 -8.42 16.78 16.06
CA LYS A 150 -8.30 16.17 17.39
C LYS A 150 -7.12 15.22 17.45
N ARG A 151 -6.37 15.29 18.55
CA ARG A 151 -5.27 14.35 18.80
C ARG A 151 -5.82 12.95 19.07
N HIS A 152 -5.40 12.02 18.25
CA HIS A 152 -5.52 10.58 18.43
C HIS A 152 -4.11 9.99 18.53
N TRP A 153 -4.02 8.69 18.83
CA TRP A 153 -2.79 7.94 18.90
C TRP A 153 -2.87 6.76 17.93
N LEU A 154 -1.86 6.64 17.08
CA LEU A 154 -1.65 5.48 16.24
C LEU A 154 -0.73 4.52 16.99
N HIS A 155 -1.25 3.34 17.30
CA HIS A 155 -0.52 2.26 17.94
C HIS A 155 -0.05 1.30 16.86
N SER A 156 1.22 0.93 16.89
CA SER A 156 1.82 -0.03 15.98
C SER A 156 2.26 -1.28 16.72
N ALA A 157 2.01 -2.44 16.12
CA ALA A 157 2.57 -3.72 16.53
C ALA A 157 3.09 -4.44 15.28
N SER A 158 4.35 -4.87 15.29
CA SER A 158 4.97 -5.49 14.13
C SER A 158 6.01 -6.57 14.45
N THR A 159 6.15 -7.49 13.50
CA THR A 159 7.26 -8.43 13.37
C THR A 159 8.00 -8.14 12.05
N ASP A 160 8.90 -9.03 11.65
CA ASP A 160 9.55 -9.02 10.33
C ASP A 160 8.57 -9.17 9.15
N GLN A 161 7.44 -9.86 9.36
CA GLN A 161 6.46 -10.22 8.32
C GLN A 161 5.11 -9.53 8.46
N TRP A 162 4.71 -9.17 9.69
CA TRP A 162 3.35 -8.71 9.98
C TRP A 162 3.38 -7.34 10.64
N THR A 163 2.43 -6.48 10.27
CA THR A 163 2.24 -5.17 10.90
C THR A 163 0.75 -4.92 11.10
N TYR A 164 0.42 -4.37 12.26
CA TYR A 164 -0.92 -3.89 12.57
C TYR A 164 -0.86 -2.47 13.10
N PHE A 165 -1.74 -1.61 12.58
CA PHE A 165 -1.93 -0.25 13.04
C PHE A 165 -3.35 -0.07 13.56
N SER A 166 -3.48 0.50 14.76
CA SER A 166 -4.78 0.85 15.33
C SER A 166 -4.79 2.27 15.86
N SER A 167 -5.81 3.05 15.48
CA SER A 167 -6.00 4.40 16.01
C SER A 167 -6.91 4.39 17.23
N HIS A 168 -6.58 5.20 18.24
CA HIS A 168 -7.38 5.35 19.45
C HIS A 168 -7.30 6.77 20.01
N ARG A 169 -8.34 7.24 20.71
CA ARG A 169 -8.34 8.60 21.31
C ARG A 169 -7.34 8.73 22.46
N LYS A 170 -7.05 7.63 23.15
CA LYS A 170 -6.12 7.56 24.27
C LYS A 170 -4.81 6.90 23.85
N ARG A 171 -3.73 7.31 24.52
CA ARG A 171 -2.47 6.55 24.58
C ARG A 171 -2.53 5.59 25.76
N GLY A 172 -1.88 4.44 25.69
CA GLY A 172 -1.71 3.59 26.87
C GLY A 172 -2.52 2.32 26.88
N LYS A 173 -2.48 1.65 28.02
CA LYS A 173 -3.00 0.30 28.22
C LYS A 173 -4.40 0.11 27.67
N GLU A 174 -5.32 1.03 27.94
CA GLU A 174 -6.69 0.94 27.41
C GLU A 174 -6.73 0.82 25.88
N ALA A 175 -5.92 1.61 25.18
CA ALA A 175 -5.85 1.59 23.73
C ALA A 175 -5.13 0.36 23.20
N MET A 176 -4.03 -0.03 23.85
CA MET A 176 -3.27 -1.23 23.51
C MET A 176 -4.05 -2.52 23.75
N ASP A 177 -4.86 -2.57 24.81
CA ASP A 177 -5.78 -3.68 25.08
C ASP A 177 -6.90 -3.72 24.03
N ALA A 178 -7.43 -2.56 23.62
CA ALA A 178 -8.42 -2.47 22.54
C ALA A 178 -7.88 -2.90 21.17
N ALA A 179 -6.58 -2.77 20.92
CA ALA A 179 -5.93 -3.32 19.72
C ALA A 179 -5.93 -4.85 19.70
N ASP A 180 -6.09 -5.48 20.88
CA ASP A 180 -6.26 -6.91 21.07
C ASP A 180 -5.06 -7.72 20.57
N ILE A 181 -3.84 -7.32 20.95
CA ILE A 181 -2.61 -8.04 20.61
C ILE A 181 -1.78 -8.31 21.87
N LEU A 182 -1.42 -7.25 22.60
CA LEU A 182 -0.52 -7.32 23.76
C LEU A 182 -1.07 -8.12 24.96
N PRO A 183 -2.38 -8.14 25.26
CA PRO A 183 -2.91 -8.90 26.41
C PRO A 183 -2.54 -10.39 26.39
N ASP A 184 -2.46 -10.99 25.20
CA ASP A 184 -2.19 -12.43 25.01
C ASP A 184 -0.75 -12.72 24.59
N PHE A 185 0.07 -11.69 24.40
CA PHE A 185 1.46 -11.84 23.95
C PHE A 185 2.37 -12.35 25.07
N LYS A 186 3.23 -13.32 24.75
CA LYS A 186 4.11 -14.01 25.71
C LYS A 186 5.59 -14.05 25.29
N GLY A 187 5.93 -13.48 24.13
CA GLY A 187 7.30 -13.43 23.61
C GLY A 187 8.12 -12.29 24.22
N VAL A 188 9.05 -11.75 23.43
CA VAL A 188 9.84 -10.57 23.78
C VAL A 188 9.17 -9.32 23.19
N LEU A 189 8.71 -8.43 24.05
CA LEU A 189 8.09 -7.16 23.69
C LEU A 189 9.16 -6.06 23.66
N CYS A 190 9.53 -5.63 22.46
CA CYS A 190 10.48 -4.55 22.22
C CYS A 190 9.76 -3.20 22.13
N HIS A 191 10.09 -2.25 23.00
CA HIS A 191 9.42 -0.94 23.05
C HIS A 191 10.36 0.21 23.47
N ASP A 192 9.87 1.45 23.38
CA ASP A 192 10.57 2.73 23.63
C ASP A 192 10.76 3.09 25.11
N HIS A 193 10.77 2.11 26.03
CA HIS A 193 10.81 2.33 27.48
C HIS A 193 9.55 3.03 28.07
N TRP A 194 8.47 3.21 27.32
CA TRP A 194 7.28 3.86 27.87
C TRP A 194 6.60 3.03 28.97
N LYS A 195 6.37 3.67 30.14
CA LYS A 195 5.98 3.00 31.40
C LYS A 195 4.76 2.06 31.29
N PRO A 196 3.69 2.38 30.56
CA PRO A 196 2.51 1.52 30.44
C PRO A 196 2.77 0.15 29.82
N TYR A 197 3.80 -0.02 28.98
CA TYR A 197 4.14 -1.34 28.44
C TYR A 197 4.50 -2.33 29.55
N TYR A 198 5.16 -1.89 30.63
CA TYR A 198 5.51 -2.75 31.76
C TYR A 198 4.31 -3.32 32.52
N GLN A 199 3.08 -2.93 32.20
CA GLN A 199 1.88 -3.55 32.77
C GLN A 199 1.62 -4.94 32.19
N TYR A 200 2.21 -5.29 31.04
CA TYR A 200 2.10 -6.62 30.41
C TYR A 200 3.11 -7.61 30.99
N LYS A 201 2.73 -8.30 32.07
CA LYS A 201 3.64 -9.18 32.84
C LYS A 201 3.86 -10.57 32.25
N SER A 202 3.08 -10.95 31.23
CA SER A 202 3.16 -12.26 30.57
C SER A 202 4.30 -12.38 29.56
N CYS A 203 4.95 -11.26 29.23
CA CYS A 203 6.02 -11.17 28.22
C CYS A 203 7.34 -10.74 28.85
N GLN A 204 8.44 -10.96 28.12
CA GLN A 204 9.74 -10.36 28.46
C GLN A 204 9.83 -8.98 27.81
N HIS A 205 10.47 -8.03 28.48
CA HIS A 205 10.65 -6.68 27.94
C HIS A 205 12.05 -6.49 27.39
N ALA A 206 12.13 -5.96 26.17
CA ALA A 206 13.36 -5.47 25.57
C ALA A 206 13.21 -3.97 25.26
N LEU A 207 14.29 -3.22 25.41
CA LEU A 207 14.29 -1.80 25.07
C LEU A 207 14.80 -1.60 23.65
N CYS A 208 14.15 -0.69 22.93
CA CYS A 208 14.48 -0.41 21.53
C CYS A 208 15.80 0.36 21.43
N ASN A 209 16.84 -0.28 20.92
CA ASN A 209 18.15 0.36 20.72
C ASN A 209 18.08 1.59 19.81
N ALA A 210 17.20 1.62 18.81
CA ALA A 210 17.02 2.79 17.96
C ALA A 210 16.43 4.01 18.71
N HIS A 211 15.69 3.80 19.80
CA HIS A 211 15.28 4.88 20.69
C HIS A 211 16.46 5.34 21.54
N HIS A 212 17.22 4.42 22.14
CA HIS A 212 18.42 4.78 22.92
C HIS A 212 19.45 5.56 22.11
N LEU A 213 19.71 5.16 20.86
CA LEU A 213 20.64 5.90 19.99
C LEU A 213 20.17 7.34 19.74
N ARG A 214 18.87 7.54 19.48
CA ARG A 214 18.28 8.89 19.30
C ARG A 214 18.31 9.71 20.59
N GLU A 215 18.11 9.07 21.75
CA GLU A 215 18.21 9.74 23.05
C GLU A 215 19.66 10.17 23.35
N LEU A 216 20.65 9.33 23.04
CA LEU A 216 22.08 9.65 23.19
C LEU A 216 22.49 10.78 22.26
N GLU A 217 22.07 10.73 20.99
CA GLU A 217 22.32 11.77 20.00
C GLU A 217 21.72 13.11 20.45
N ARG A 218 20.45 13.11 20.89
CA ARG A 218 19.82 14.30 21.47
C ARG A 218 20.58 14.83 22.70
N ALA A 219 20.97 13.95 23.62
CA ALA A 219 21.68 14.35 24.84
C ALA A 219 23.03 15.01 24.51
N TRP A 220 23.73 14.52 23.51
CA TRP A 220 24.95 15.14 23.01
C TRP A 220 24.69 16.49 22.32
N GLU A 221 23.79 16.53 21.34
CA GLU A 221 23.58 17.69 20.46
C GLU A 221 22.81 18.84 21.12
N GLN A 222 21.81 18.52 21.94
CA GLN A 222 20.89 19.51 22.51
C GLN A 222 21.18 19.80 23.99
N ASP A 223 21.57 18.77 24.75
CA ASP A 223 21.76 18.88 26.20
C ASP A 223 23.24 18.99 26.62
N ASN A 224 24.18 19.05 25.64
CA ASN A 224 25.63 19.16 25.82
C ASN A 224 26.25 18.08 26.74
N GLN A 225 25.69 16.87 26.71
CA GLN A 225 26.16 15.75 27.53
C GLN A 225 27.33 15.01 26.86
N ALA A 226 28.56 15.35 27.22
CA ALA A 226 29.77 14.79 26.59
C ALA A 226 29.91 13.26 26.70
N TRP A 227 29.33 12.64 27.73
CA TRP A 227 29.34 11.18 27.91
C TRP A 227 28.44 10.44 26.90
N ALA A 228 27.51 11.13 26.25
CA ALA A 228 26.54 10.54 25.32
C ALA A 228 27.08 10.44 23.88
N ARG A 229 28.28 10.96 23.61
CA ARG A 229 28.91 10.91 22.29
C ARG A 229 29.36 9.48 21.98
N LEU A 230 28.75 8.89 20.95
CA LEU A 230 29.11 7.58 20.39
C LEU A 230 30.48 7.62 19.69
#